data_AF-A0A3B0RYD5-F1
#
_entry.id   AF-A0A3B0RYD5-F1
#
_cell.length_a   1.000
_cell.length_b   1.000
_cell.length_c   1.000
_cell.angle_alpha   90.00
_cell.angle_beta   90.00
_cell.angle_gamma   90.00
#
_symmetry.space_group_name_H-M   'P 1'
#
loop_
_entity.id
_entity.type
_entity.pdbx_description
1 polymer ?
#
loop_
_entity_poly.entity_id
_entity_poly.type
_entity_poly.pdbx_seq_one_letter_code
_entity_poly.pdbx_strand_id
1 'polypeptide(L)'
;MTHFLVSDENPAGHKLEDLLTELRADIISRCAKISHDTRPEAMHVLANNVKILEYLTEAIHLSTDSTKVLDRSFGPSQAAQGGPTRIGVK
;
A
#
# COMPACT_ATOMS: atom_id res chain seq x y z
N MET A 1 8.40 -16.39 3.32
CA MET A 1 8.50 -15.34 4.34
C MET A 1 8.26 -13.95 3.80
N THR A 2 7.10 -13.39 4.12
CA THR A 2 6.76 -11.99 3.85
C THR A 2 7.28 -11.10 4.97
N HIS A 3 8.17 -10.16 4.65
CA HIS A 3 8.78 -9.31 5.67
C HIS A 3 7.84 -8.19 6.17
N PHE A 4 7.01 -7.64 5.28
CA PHE A 4 6.16 -6.48 5.59
C PHE A 4 4.69 -6.82 5.75
N LEU A 5 4.20 -7.80 4.98
CA LEU A 5 2.79 -8.11 4.89
C LEU A 5 2.36 -9.16 5.90
N VAL A 6 1.17 -8.95 6.46
CA VAL A 6 0.55 -9.90 7.39
C VAL A 6 0.36 -11.26 6.74
N SER A 7 0.83 -12.29 7.41
CA SER A 7 0.70 -13.70 7.01
C SER A 7 0.75 -14.60 8.25
N ASP A 8 0.59 -15.90 8.06
CA ASP A 8 0.84 -16.90 9.08
C ASP A 8 2.30 -16.90 9.55
N GLU A 9 3.25 -16.63 8.65
CA GLU A 9 4.67 -16.47 8.97
C GLU A 9 5.02 -15.09 9.56
N ASN A 10 4.18 -14.07 9.35
CA ASN A 10 4.36 -12.73 9.89
C ASN A 10 3.04 -12.14 10.43
N PRO A 11 2.56 -12.58 11.61
CA PRO A 11 1.29 -12.12 12.17
C PRO A 11 1.27 -10.63 12.53
N ALA A 12 2.44 -10.04 12.78
CA ALA A 12 2.61 -8.63 13.12
C ALA A 12 2.78 -7.72 11.88
N GLY A 13 2.69 -8.28 10.67
CA GLY A 13 2.79 -7.51 9.43
C GLY A 13 1.60 -6.58 9.20
N HIS A 14 1.72 -5.74 8.17
CA HIS A 14 0.71 -4.77 7.79
C HIS A 14 -0.18 -5.29 6.67
N LYS A 15 -1.37 -4.72 6.52
CA LYS A 15 -2.12 -4.87 5.26
C LYS A 15 -1.43 -4.06 4.17
N LEU A 16 -1.56 -4.51 2.94
CA LEU A 16 -0.93 -3.84 1.80
C LEU A 16 -1.51 -2.42 1.60
N GLU A 17 -2.83 -2.26 1.72
CA GLU A 17 -3.50 -0.96 1.62
C GLU A 17 -3.00 0.05 2.68
N ASP A 18 -2.65 -0.41 3.88
CA ASP A 18 -2.14 0.46 4.95
C ASP A 18 -0.74 0.97 4.59
N LEU A 19 0.17 0.07 4.18
CA LEU A 19 1.52 0.44 3.73
C LEU A 19 1.51 1.39 2.53
N LEU A 20 0.65 1.13 1.55
CA LEU A 20 0.52 1.99 0.38
C LEU A 20 -0.02 3.37 0.76
N THR A 21 -0.94 3.44 1.73
CA THR A 21 -1.49 4.71 2.25
C THR A 21 -0.40 5.51 2.97
N GLU A 22 0.40 4.86 3.82
CA GLU A 22 1.54 5.49 4.51
C GLU A 22 2.58 6.01 3.50
N LEU A 23 2.98 5.20 2.53
CA LEU A 23 3.92 5.60 1.48
C LEU A 23 3.39 6.79 0.67
N ARG A 24 2.09 6.82 0.35
CA ARG A 24 1.45 7.94 -0.34
C ARG A 24 1.58 9.23 0.48
N ALA A 25 1.37 9.18 1.79
CA ALA A 25 1.50 10.35 2.67
C ALA A 25 2.95 10.90 2.66
N ASP A 26 3.95 10.03 2.72
CA ASP A 26 5.36 10.41 2.67
C ASP A 26 5.73 11.09 1.34
N ILE A 27 5.24 10.57 0.21
CA ILE A 27 5.49 11.16 -1.10
C ILE A 27 4.82 12.54 -1.21
N ILE A 28 3.59 12.70 -0.71
CA ILE A 28 2.91 14.02 -0.66
C ILE A 28 3.75 15.02 0.14
N SER A 29 4.25 14.63 1.31
CA SER A 29 5.12 15.46 2.14
C SER A 29 6.38 15.91 1.40
N ARG A 30 6.98 15.03 0.59
CA ARG A 30 8.13 15.37 -0.26
C ARG A 30 7.75 16.30 -1.41
N CYS A 31 6.61 16.08 -2.07
CA CYS A 31 6.12 16.96 -3.14
C CYS A 31 5.88 18.38 -2.62
N ALA A 32 5.31 18.52 -1.42
CA ALA A 32 5.06 19.82 -0.81
C ALA A 32 6.36 20.65 -0.67
N LYS A 33 7.49 20.00 -0.32
CA LYS A 33 8.80 20.67 -0.17
C LYS A 33 9.37 21.24 -1.47
N ILE A 34 9.03 20.66 -2.63
CA ILE A 34 9.54 21.09 -3.95
C ILE A 34 8.49 21.80 -4.80
N SER A 35 7.28 22.02 -4.26
CA SER A 35 6.12 22.53 -5.01
C SER A 35 6.31 23.92 -5.62
N HIS A 36 7.21 24.74 -5.07
CA HIS A 36 7.50 26.10 -5.55
C HIS A 36 8.88 26.22 -6.21
N ASP A 37 9.61 25.10 -6.37
CA ASP A 37 10.92 25.08 -7.00
C ASP A 37 10.75 25.03 -8.52
N THR A 38 11.04 26.14 -9.19
CA THR A 38 10.83 26.31 -10.64
C THR A 38 12.01 25.81 -11.47
N ARG A 39 13.03 25.20 -10.86
CA ARG A 39 14.13 24.58 -11.62
C ARG A 39 13.60 23.40 -12.44
N PRO A 40 14.03 23.22 -13.70
CA PRO A 40 13.53 22.14 -14.56
C PRO A 40 13.61 20.75 -13.93
N GLU A 41 14.66 20.48 -13.16
CA GLU A 41 14.88 19.22 -12.46
C GLU A 41 13.82 18.99 -11.37
N ALA A 42 13.51 20.03 -10.59
CA ALA A 42 12.50 19.95 -9.54
C ALA A 42 11.10 19.77 -10.12
N MET A 43 10.78 20.49 -11.19
CA MET A 43 9.52 20.32 -11.93
C MET A 43 9.37 18.92 -12.50
N HIS A 44 10.44 18.34 -13.06
CA HIS A 44 10.44 16.97 -13.59
C HIS A 44 10.20 15.94 -12.48
N VAL A 45 10.90 16.06 -11.33
CA VAL A 45 10.69 15.18 -10.17
C VAL A 45 9.27 15.31 -9.63
N LEU A 46 8.74 16.53 -9.52
CA LEU A 46 7.37 16.76 -9.07
C LEU A 46 6.34 16.10 -10.00
N ALA A 47 6.50 16.25 -11.32
CA ALA A 47 5.63 15.61 -12.31
C ALA A 47 5.64 14.08 -12.19
N ASN A 48 6.82 13.47 -12.02
CA ASN A 48 6.94 12.03 -11.81
C ASN A 48 6.26 11.59 -10.50
N ASN A 49 6.46 12.33 -9.42
CA ASN A 49 5.83 12.00 -8.14
C ASN A 49 4.30 12.12 -8.20
N VAL A 50 3.75 13.13 -8.88
CA VAL A 50 2.31 13.22 -9.13
C VAL A 50 1.81 11.98 -9.87
N LYS A 51 2.54 11.51 -10.89
CA LYS A 51 2.16 10.29 -11.61
C LYS A 51 2.23 9.04 -10.74
N ILE A 52 3.24 8.94 -9.87
CA ILE A 52 3.36 7.85 -8.90
C ILE A 52 2.18 7.87 -7.90
N LEU A 53 1.76 9.05 -7.45
CA LEU A 53 0.62 9.19 -6.54
C LEU A 53 -0.70 8.72 -7.18
N GLU A 54 -0.89 8.91 -8.49
CA GLU A 54 -2.00 8.32 -9.23
C GLU A 54 -1.96 6.78 -9.17
N TYR A 55 -0.81 6.18 -9.49
CA TYR A 55 -0.67 4.72 -9.43
C TYR A 55 -0.85 4.15 -8.03
N LEU A 56 -0.36 4.85 -7.00
CA LEU A 56 -0.58 4.44 -5.61
C LEU A 56 -2.05 4.49 -5.22
N THR A 57 -2.80 5.47 -5.72
CA THR A 57 -4.25 5.55 -5.48
C THR A 57 -4.97 4.34 -6.10
N GLU A 58 -4.65 3.99 -7.33
CA GLU A 58 -5.20 2.79 -7.98
C GLU A 58 -4.78 1.50 -7.24
N ALA A 59 -3.53 1.39 -6.81
CA ALA A 59 -3.06 0.24 -6.05
C ALA A 59 -3.79 0.09 -4.70
N ILE A 60 -4.05 1.18 -3.99
CA ILE A 60 -4.82 1.18 -2.74
C ILE A 60 -6.25 0.71 -3.01
N HIS A 61 -6.90 1.18 -4.08
CA HIS A 61 -8.24 0.72 -4.45
C HIS A 61 -8.27 -0.78 -4.75
N LEU A 62 -7.33 -1.28 -5.55
CA LEU A 62 -7.22 -2.71 -5.89
C LEU A 62 -6.96 -3.58 -4.65
N SER A 63 -6.07 -3.13 -3.76
CA SER A 63 -5.78 -3.84 -2.50
C SER A 63 -7.01 -3.88 -1.60
N THR A 64 -7.68 -2.74 -1.44
CA THR A 64 -8.89 -2.63 -0.62
C THR A 64 -10.02 -3.50 -1.17
N ASP A 65 -10.21 -3.53 -2.48
CA ASP A 65 -11.21 -4.39 -3.12
C ASP A 65 -10.88 -5.87 -2.93
N SER A 66 -9.60 -6.25 -3.08
CA SER A 66 -9.13 -7.60 -2.78
C SER A 66 -9.45 -8.01 -1.34
N THR A 67 -9.20 -7.14 -0.36
CA THR A 67 -9.58 -7.38 1.04
C THR A 67 -11.08 -7.58 1.19
N LYS A 68 -11.92 -6.75 0.56
CA LYS A 68 -13.39 -6.91 0.58
C LYS A 68 -13.85 -8.23 -0.04
N VAL A 69 -13.24 -8.64 -1.14
CA VAL A 69 -13.54 -9.94 -1.79
C VAL A 69 -13.23 -11.09 -0.84
N LEU A 70 -12.07 -11.06 -0.18
CA LEU A 70 -11.67 -12.09 0.78
C LEU A 70 -12.57 -12.11 2.02
N ASP A 71 -12.88 -10.94 2.57
CA ASP A 71 -13.74 -10.82 3.75
C ASP A 71 -15.17 -11.32 3.45
N ARG A 72 -15.71 -11.01 2.27
CA ARG A 72 -17.02 -11.50 1.83
C ARG A 72 -17.04 -13.02 1.63
N SER A 73 -15.98 -13.59 1.05
CA SER A 73 -15.95 -15.02 0.67
C SER A 73 -15.53 -15.95 1.80
N PHE A 74 -14.67 -15.49 2.72
CA PHE A 74 -14.03 -16.33 3.73
C PHE A 74 -14.14 -15.77 5.16
N GLY A 75 -14.76 -14.60 5.33
CA GLY A 75 -14.78 -13.89 6.60
C GLY A 75 -13.49 -13.12 6.90
N PRO A 76 -13.43 -12.45 8.07
CA PRO A 76 -12.31 -11.60 8.44
C PRO A 76 -11.01 -12.40 8.57
N SER A 77 -9.89 -11.78 8.16
CA SER A 77 -8.55 -12.37 8.28
C SER A 77 -8.23 -12.77 9.72
N GLN A 78 -7.73 -14.00 9.90
CA GLN A 78 -7.22 -14.51 11.18
C GLN A 78 -5.69 -14.56 11.22
N ALA A 79 -5.00 -14.07 10.18
CA ALA A 79 -3.53 -14.15 10.07
C ALA A 79 -2.82 -13.45 11.24
N ALA A 80 -3.37 -12.35 11.75
CA ALA A 80 -2.83 -11.65 12.93
C ALA A 80 -2.89 -12.48 14.24
N GLN A 81 -3.70 -13.54 14.27
CA GLN A 81 -3.81 -14.48 15.39
C GLN A 81 -3.03 -15.78 15.12
N GLY A 82 -2.19 -15.83 14.08
CA GLY A 82 -1.51 -17.05 13.63
C GLY A 82 -2.43 -18.03 12.91
N GLY A 83 -3.62 -17.59 12.48
CA GLY A 83 -4.53 -18.40 11.67
C GLY A 83 -4.00 -18.61 10.24
N PRO A 84 -4.47 -19.65 9.54
CA PRO A 84 -4.02 -19.96 8.19
C PRO A 84 -4.38 -18.85 7.19
N THR A 85 -3.61 -18.76 6.11
CA THR A 85 -3.95 -17.89 4.98
C THR A 85 -5.30 -18.32 4.36
N ARG A 86 -6.09 -17.33 3.92
CA ARG A 86 -7.43 -17.57 3.34
C ARG A 86 -7.38 -18.18 1.94
N ILE A 87 -6.31 -17.86 1.21
CA ILE A 87 -6.03 -18.34 -0.14
C ILE A 87 -4.53 -18.63 -0.26
N GLY A 88 -4.17 -19.56 -1.14
CA GLY A 88 -2.79 -20.03 -1.32
C GLY A 88 -2.69 -21.54 -1.17
N VAL A 89 -1.69 -22.15 -1.84
CA VAL A 89 -1.32 -23.56 -1.63
C VAL A 89 -0.16 -23.62 -0.65
N LYS A 90 -0.11 -24.70 0.15
CA LYS A 90 1.01 -24.99 1.05
C LYS A 90 2.23 -25.48 0.27
#